data_AF-A0AAD8LXQ4-F1
#
_entry.id   AF-A0AAD8LXQ4-F1
#
_cell.length_a   1.000
_cell.length_b   1.000
_cell.length_c   1.000
_cell.angle_alpha   90.00
_cell.angle_beta   90.00
_cell.angle_gamma   90.00
#
_symmetry.space_group_name_H-M   'P 1'
#
loop_
_entity.id
_entity.type
_entity.pdbx_description
1 polymer ?
#
loop_
_entity_poly.entity_id
_entity_poly.type
_entity_poly.pdbx_seq_one_letter_code
_entity_poly.pdbx_strand_id
1 'polypeptide(L)'
;MIAVKILKLETELDLAMLQIKATNCEYAINALEVCTGQGVDIIVSYDDDYFSYTCGIVAFERRPHEGICHPKKIKFIDEQTIFVQVHGLHGLLGHKGAPIFDSRCRIIWIYSYGFIIMNFLIH
;
A
#
# COMPACT_ATOMS: atom_id res chain seq x y z
N MET A 1 26.13 -5.73 0.60
CA MET A 1 25.07 -6.60 1.14
C MET A 1 24.35 -5.82 2.22
N ILE A 2 23.09 -5.45 1.98
CA ILE A 2 22.30 -4.68 2.95
C ILE A 2 21.80 -5.65 4.02
N ALA A 3 22.21 -5.46 5.28
CA ALA A 3 21.69 -6.24 6.39
C ALA A 3 20.31 -5.69 6.78
N VAL A 4 19.28 -6.54 6.66
CA VAL A 4 17.89 -6.22 7.03
C VAL A 4 17.52 -7.03 8.27
N LYS A 5 16.99 -6.36 9.29
CA LYS A 5 16.48 -6.99 10.52
C LYS A 5 14.98 -6.72 10.65
N ILE A 6 14.20 -7.77 10.87
CA ILE A 6 12.78 -7.60 11.22
C ILE A 6 12.69 -7.06 12.66
N LEU A 7 12.03 -5.91 12.84
CA LEU A 7 11.78 -5.32 14.15
C LEU A 7 10.40 -5.70 14.69
N LYS A 8 9.39 -5.77 13.82
CA LYS A 8 8.00 -6.06 14.18
C LYS A 8 7.28 -6.74 13.03
N LEU A 9 6.37 -7.65 13.35
CA LEU A 9 5.46 -8.30 12.42
C LEU A 9 4.06 -8.18 13.01
N GLU A 10 3.13 -7.62 12.25
CA GLU A 10 1.72 -7.49 12.57
C GLU A 10 0.93 -8.25 11.50
N THR A 11 0.79 -9.56 11.69
CA THR A 11 0.21 -10.45 10.69
C THR A 11 -1.26 -10.15 10.41
N GLU A 12 -1.99 -9.71 11.44
CA GLU A 12 -3.40 -9.32 11.35
C GLU A 12 -3.61 -8.06 10.50
N LEU A 13 -2.53 -7.31 10.23
CA LEU A 13 -2.51 -6.11 9.40
C LEU A 13 -1.69 -6.30 8.11
N ASP A 14 -1.13 -7.49 7.85
CA ASP A 14 -0.20 -7.70 6.73
C ASP A 14 0.98 -6.70 6.71
N LEU A 15 1.47 -6.30 7.89
CA LEU A 15 2.53 -5.31 8.03
C LEU A 15 3.79 -5.88 8.68
N ALA A 16 4.94 -5.43 8.19
CA ALA A 16 6.24 -5.72 8.75
C ALA A 16 7.05 -4.43 8.88
N MET A 17 7.67 -4.22 10.05
CA MET A 17 8.63 -3.14 10.26
C MET A 17 10.03 -3.70 10.18
N LEU A 18 10.84 -3.16 9.27
CA LEU A 18 12.20 -3.59 9.00
C LEU A 18 13.19 -2.50 9.40
N GLN A 19 14.32 -2.89 9.98
CA GLN A 19 15.48 -2.05 10.16
C GLN A 19 16.51 -2.37 9.08
N ILE A 20 16.88 -1.34 8.34
CA ILE A 20 17.92 -1.40 7.32
C ILE A 20 19.15 -0.66 7.85
N LYS A 21 20.31 -1.32 7.83
CA LYS A 21 21.59 -0.65 8.11
C LYS A 21 22.14 -0.05 6.82
N ALA A 22 21.84 1.22 6.59
CA ALA A 22 22.33 1.97 5.44
C ALA A 22 22.77 3.38 5.89
N THR A 23 23.74 3.96 5.16
CA THR A 23 24.19 5.34 5.35
C THR A 23 23.58 6.20 4.23
N ASN A 24 23.21 7.45 4.53
CA ASN A 24 22.62 8.41 3.59
C ASN A 24 21.25 7.99 3.03
N CYS A 25 20.31 7.63 3.91
CA CYS A 25 18.92 7.41 3.50
C CYS A 25 18.13 8.71 3.49
N GLU A 26 17.33 8.91 2.46
CA GLU A 26 16.26 9.90 2.46
C GLU A 26 14.98 9.29 3.02
N TYR A 27 14.21 10.09 3.76
CA TYR A 27 12.93 9.68 4.31
C TYR A 27 11.81 10.30 3.49
N ALA A 28 10.84 9.48 3.12
CA ALA A 28 9.64 9.98 2.49
C ALA A 28 8.75 10.71 3.51
N ILE A 29 8.03 11.73 3.03
CA ILE A 29 7.09 12.51 3.84
C ILE A 29 5.74 11.80 3.80
N ASN A 30 5.09 11.63 4.96
CA ASN A 30 3.76 11.04 5.02
C ASN A 30 2.67 12.11 4.86
N ALA A 31 1.61 11.78 4.12
CA ALA A 31 0.36 12.53 4.13
C ALA A 31 -0.47 12.16 5.37
N LEU A 32 -1.18 13.13 5.94
CA LEU A 32 -2.02 12.90 7.13
C LEU A 32 -3.43 12.45 6.78
N GLU A 33 -3.91 12.83 5.59
CA GLU A 33 -5.31 12.66 5.20
C GLU A 33 -5.43 12.35 3.71
N VAL A 34 -6.58 11.78 3.37
CA VAL A 34 -7.02 11.51 2.01
C VAL A 34 -8.46 11.89 1.81
N CYS A 35 -8.81 12.11 0.55
CA CYS A 35 -10.18 12.38 0.17
C CYS A 35 -10.60 11.53 -1.03
N THR A 36 -11.87 11.14 -1.08
CA THR A 36 -12.50 10.61 -2.29
C THR A 36 -12.29 11.59 -3.44
N GLY A 37 -11.90 11.07 -4.61
CA GLY A 37 -11.52 11.86 -5.78
C GLY A 37 -10.04 12.22 -5.84
N GLN A 38 -9.26 11.96 -4.79
CA GLN A 38 -7.81 12.19 -4.82
C GLN A 38 -7.11 11.20 -5.76
N GLY A 39 -6.26 11.72 -6.64
CA GLY A 39 -5.34 10.93 -7.45
C GLY A 39 -4.21 10.35 -6.61
N VAL A 40 -3.87 9.10 -6.88
CA VAL A 40 -2.80 8.38 -6.18
C VAL A 40 -1.97 7.54 -7.15
N ASP A 41 -0.70 7.35 -6.80
CA ASP A 41 0.28 6.72 -7.67
C ASP A 41 1.03 5.61 -6.92
N ILE A 42 1.41 4.55 -7.63
CA ILE A 42 2.34 3.51 -7.17
C ILE A 42 3.50 3.44 -8.15
N ILE A 43 4.71 3.44 -7.59
CA ILE A 43 5.96 3.23 -8.32
C ILE A 43 6.69 2.07 -7.67
N VAL A 44 6.99 1.01 -8.44
CA VAL A 44 7.73 -0.17 -7.97
C VAL A 44 8.89 -0.45 -8.90
N SER A 45 10.07 -0.72 -8.34
CA SER A 45 11.23 -1.18 -9.09
C SER A 45 11.26 -2.70 -9.13
N TYR A 46 11.47 -3.27 -10.32
CA TYR A 46 11.76 -4.68 -10.54
C TYR A 46 13.21 -4.83 -11.01
N ASP A 47 13.97 -5.69 -10.33
CA ASP A 47 15.32 -6.14 -10.71
C ASP A 47 16.22 -4.99 -11.22
N ASP A 48 16.31 -3.93 -10.41
CA ASP A 48 17.17 -2.75 -10.55
C ASP A 48 17.05 -1.88 -11.82
N ASP A 49 16.33 -2.29 -12.88
CA ASP A 49 16.27 -1.54 -14.15
C ASP A 49 14.85 -1.19 -14.66
N TYR A 50 13.79 -1.83 -14.15
CA TYR A 50 12.42 -1.59 -14.64
C TYR A 50 11.51 -0.98 -13.57
N PHE A 51 11.01 0.22 -13.84
CA PHE A 51 9.95 0.82 -13.02
C PHE A 51 8.57 0.46 -13.58
N SER A 52 7.74 -0.11 -12.72
CA SER A 52 6.31 -0.26 -12.94
C SER A 52 5.59 0.92 -12.30
N TYR A 53 4.74 1.58 -13.08
CA TYR A 53 3.93 2.70 -12.65
C TYR A 53 2.45 2.39 -12.85
N THR A 54 1.65 2.74 -11.86
CA THR A 54 0.20 2.76 -11.99
C THR A 54 -0.38 3.91 -11.19
N CYS A 55 -1.50 4.45 -11.65
CA CYS A 55 -2.21 5.53 -10.99
C CYS A 55 -3.70 5.21 -10.86
N GLY A 56 -4.37 5.80 -9.90
CA GLY A 56 -5.80 5.64 -9.69
C GLY A 56 -6.39 6.79 -8.90
N ILE A 57 -7.66 6.64 -8.54
CA ILE A 57 -8.42 7.64 -7.80
C ILE A 57 -9.06 6.97 -6.58
N VAL A 58 -8.94 7.60 -5.41
CA VAL A 58 -9.63 7.17 -4.19
C VAL A 58 -11.13 7.21 -4.43
N ALA A 59 -11.76 6.04 -4.47
CA ALA A 59 -13.21 5.90 -4.63
C ALA A 59 -13.91 5.93 -3.27
N PHE A 60 -13.32 5.26 -2.27
CA PHE A 60 -13.87 5.20 -0.91
C PHE A 60 -12.74 5.33 0.12
N GLU A 61 -12.84 6.31 1.02
CA GLU A 61 -11.86 6.56 2.08
C GLU A 61 -11.96 5.56 3.25
N ARG A 62 -13.14 4.97 3.47
CA ARG A 62 -13.41 4.09 4.61
C ARG A 62 -14.36 2.98 4.21
N ARG A 63 -13.81 1.88 3.74
CA ARG A 63 -14.52 0.68 3.31
C ARG A 63 -14.32 -0.41 4.36
N PRO A 64 -15.37 -0.86 5.06
CA PRO A 64 -15.23 -2.00 5.97
C PRO A 64 -14.86 -3.26 5.16
N HIS A 65 -14.20 -4.23 5.82
CA HIS A 65 -13.76 -5.47 5.18
C HIS A 65 -14.90 -6.16 4.41
N GLU A 66 -16.08 -6.30 5.02
CA GLU A 66 -17.27 -6.90 4.40
C GLU A 66 -17.75 -6.19 3.13
N GLY A 67 -17.45 -4.90 3.00
CA GLY A 67 -17.82 -4.07 1.86
C GLY A 67 -16.90 -4.25 0.65
N ILE A 68 -15.77 -4.94 0.80
CA ILE A 68 -14.82 -5.19 -0.28
C ILE A 68 -15.45 -6.14 -1.31
N CYS A 69 -15.10 -6.02 -2.58
CA CYS A 69 -15.68 -6.84 -3.66
C CYS A 69 -15.42 -8.37 -3.47
N HIS A 70 -14.36 -8.74 -2.75
CA HIS A 70 -13.95 -10.13 -2.50
C HIS A 70 -13.37 -10.35 -1.09
N PRO A 71 -14.15 -10.12 -0.02
CA PRO A 71 -13.63 -10.12 1.35
C PRO A 71 -13.12 -11.50 1.77
N LYS A 72 -13.77 -12.57 1.29
CA LYS A 72 -13.41 -13.98 1.54
C LYS A 72 -12.01 -14.37 1.03
N LYS A 73 -11.38 -13.56 0.17
CA LYS A 73 -10.02 -13.79 -0.33
C LYS A 73 -8.95 -13.18 0.59
N ILE A 74 -9.34 -12.32 1.52
CA ILE A 74 -8.47 -11.64 2.48
C ILE A 74 -8.72 -12.25 3.86
N LYS A 75 -8.21 -13.47 4.08
CA LYS A 75 -8.52 -14.28 5.28
C LYS A 75 -7.59 -14.06 6.47
N PHE A 76 -6.47 -13.37 6.27
CA PHE A 76 -5.40 -13.22 7.25
C PHE A 76 -5.41 -11.85 7.92
N ILE A 77 -6.38 -10.99 7.56
CA ILE A 77 -6.48 -9.61 8.00
C ILE A 77 -7.74 -9.49 8.84
N ASP A 78 -7.65 -8.77 9.95
CA ASP A 78 -8.79 -8.57 10.85
C ASP A 78 -9.99 -8.00 10.08
N GLU A 79 -11.16 -8.60 10.27
CA GLU A 79 -12.43 -8.18 9.66
C GLU A 79 -12.85 -6.77 10.11
N GLN A 80 -12.34 -6.30 11.26
CA GLN A 80 -12.58 -4.92 11.74
C GLN A 80 -11.71 -3.88 11.02
N THR A 81 -10.74 -4.30 10.21
CA THR A 81 -9.87 -3.40 9.46
C THR A 81 -10.69 -2.54 8.50
N ILE A 82 -10.39 -1.24 8.48
CA ILE A 82 -10.97 -0.27 7.54
C ILE A 82 -10.01 -0.12 6.36
N PHE A 83 -10.57 -0.12 5.15
CA PHE A 83 -9.83 -0.12 3.90
C PHE A 83 -10.06 1.18 3.14
N VAL A 84 -9.07 1.66 2.39
CA VAL A 84 -9.32 2.59 1.29
C VAL A 84 -9.58 1.76 0.05
N GLN A 85 -10.46 2.23 -0.82
CA GLN A 85 -10.66 1.63 -2.12
C GLN A 85 -10.26 2.65 -3.19
N VAL A 86 -9.33 2.26 -4.07
CA VAL A 86 -8.85 3.08 -5.20
C VAL A 86 -9.24 2.39 -6.50
N HIS A 87 -9.85 3.14 -7.40
CA HIS A 87 -10.20 2.68 -8.74
C HIS A 87 -9.12 3.08 -9.75
N GLY A 88 -8.87 2.25 -10.75
CA GLY A 88 -7.87 2.50 -11.79
C GLY A 88 -6.42 2.21 -11.38
N LEU A 89 -6.13 2.10 -10.08
CA LEU A 89 -4.81 1.68 -9.62
C LEU A 89 -4.67 0.17 -9.86
N HIS A 90 -3.69 -0.25 -10.66
CA HIS A 90 -3.47 -1.63 -11.10
C HIS A 90 -2.20 -2.20 -10.47
N GLY A 91 -2.35 -2.86 -9.33
CA GLY A 91 -1.27 -3.58 -8.66
C GLY A 91 -0.96 -4.90 -9.36
N LEU A 92 0.32 -5.13 -9.66
CA LEU A 92 0.82 -6.39 -10.19
C LEU A 92 1.34 -7.28 -9.05
N LEU A 93 1.50 -8.58 -9.33
CA LEU A 93 2.21 -9.47 -8.44
C LEU A 93 3.64 -8.94 -8.23
N GLY A 94 4.05 -8.78 -6.97
CA GLY A 94 5.34 -8.18 -6.60
C GLY A 94 5.26 -6.73 -6.13
N HIS A 95 4.13 -6.03 -6.31
CA HIS A 95 3.99 -4.66 -5.80
C HIS A 95 3.72 -4.57 -4.29
N LYS A 96 3.46 -5.70 -3.60
CA LYS A 96 3.09 -5.69 -2.18
C LYS A 96 4.19 -5.05 -1.33
N GLY A 97 3.79 -4.22 -0.37
CA GLY A 97 4.71 -3.40 0.42
C GLY A 97 5.11 -2.09 -0.25
N ALA A 98 4.69 -1.83 -1.50
CA ALA A 98 5.03 -0.59 -2.19
C ALA A 98 4.31 0.61 -1.57
N PRO A 99 5.00 1.76 -1.45
CA PRO A 99 4.36 3.00 -1.05
C PRO A 99 3.38 3.50 -2.11
N ILE A 100 2.30 4.11 -1.63
CA ILE A 100 1.30 4.82 -2.45
C ILE A 100 1.50 6.30 -2.21
N PHE A 101 1.60 7.07 -3.28
CA PHE A 101 1.87 8.50 -3.24
C PHE A 101 0.64 9.32 -3.58
N ASP A 102 0.56 10.53 -3.01
CA ASP A 102 -0.29 11.59 -3.54
C ASP A 102 0.41 12.39 -4.65
N SER A 103 -0.33 13.33 -5.23
CA SER A 103 0.18 14.26 -6.26
C SER A 103 1.31 15.18 -5.78
N ARG A 104 1.66 15.17 -4.49
CA ARG A 104 2.78 15.91 -3.89
C ARG A 104 3.94 14.99 -3.51
N CYS A 105 3.94 13.75 -3.99
CA CYS A 105 4.94 12.73 -3.70
C CYS A 105 5.05 12.38 -2.20
N ARG A 106 3.97 12.52 -1.43
CA ARG A 106 3.90 12.10 -0.03
C ARG A 106 3.35 10.68 0.05
N ILE A 107 3.93 9.84 0.90
CA ILE A 107 3.40 8.51 1.17
C ILE A 107 2.09 8.65 1.91
N ILE A 108 1.06 8.05 1.38
CA ILE A 108 -0.24 7.98 2.03
C ILE A 108 -0.42 6.61 2.68
N TRP A 109 -0.06 5.53 1.98
CA TRP A 109 -0.27 4.16 2.43
C TRP A 109 0.73 3.19 1.85
N ILE A 110 0.59 1.92 2.25
CA ILE A 110 1.33 0.78 1.74
C ILE A 110 0.35 -0.14 0.99
N TYR A 111 0.71 -0.54 -0.22
CA TYR A 111 -0.08 -1.48 -0.99
C TYR A 111 0.05 -2.91 -0.42
N SER A 112 -1.07 -3.53 -0.01
CA SER A 112 -1.08 -4.91 0.50
C SER A 112 -1.66 -5.92 -0.51
N TYR A 113 -2.84 -5.66 -1.09
CA TYR A 113 -3.52 -6.65 -1.94
C TYR A 113 -4.34 -6.02 -3.07
N GLY A 114 -4.51 -6.72 -4.19
CA GLY A 114 -5.29 -6.27 -5.34
C GLY A 114 -5.98 -7.42 -6.06
N PHE A 115 -7.23 -7.21 -6.51
CA PHE A 115 -7.95 -8.16 -7.35
C PHE A 115 -8.84 -7.41 -8.36
N ILE A 116 -8.32 -7.17 -9.57
CA ILE A 116 -8.97 -6.65 -10.80
C ILE A 116 -9.73 -5.29 -10.69
N ILE A 117 -10.20 -4.87 -9.50
CA ILE A 117 -10.68 -3.53 -9.09
C ILE A 117 -10.35 -3.41 -7.57
N MET A 118 -9.43 -2.53 -7.17
CA MET A 118 -8.54 -2.71 -5.99
C MET A 118 -9.06 -2.18 -4.65
N ASN A 119 -8.63 -2.81 -3.53
CA ASN A 119 -8.97 -2.46 -2.14
C ASN A 119 -7.69 -2.54 -1.26
N PHE A 120 -7.42 -1.54 -0.41
CA PHE A 120 -6.18 -1.33 0.36
C PHE A 120 -6.43 -1.41 1.84
N LEU A 121 -5.52 -2.00 2.61
CA LEU A 121 -5.55 -1.86 4.06
C LEU A 121 -5.21 -0.43 4.46
N ILE A 122 -5.95 0.09 5.43
CA ILE A 122 -5.53 1.22 6.24
C ILE A 122 -5.23 0.68 7.64
N HIS A 123 -4.12 1.15 8.19
CA HIS A 123 -4.12 1.51 9.60
C HIS A 123 -3.60 2.95 9.75
#